data_AF-C6Q1K7-F1
#
_entry.id   AF-C6Q1K7-F1
#
_cell.length_a   1.000
_cell.length_b   1.000
_cell.length_c   1.000
_cell.angle_alpha   90.00
_cell.angle_beta   90.00
_cell.angle_gamma   90.00
#
_symmetry.space_group_name_H-M   'P 1'
#
loop_
_entity.id
_entity.type
_entity.pdbx_description
1 polymer ?
#
loop_
_entity_poly.entity_id
_entity_poly.type
_entity_poly.pdbx_seq_one_letter_code
_entity_poly.pdbx_strand_id
1 'polypeptide(L)'
;MAHGVTLCNLFELAKEDEYRGKKPDIVYVFGVRDNNEDMQTIFYDDKENDIMLGYINYMESIDYFGYMKKMTLTLHNLIMIKRGYLPIHGAMVNIITKNNKEANVVIMGDSGAGKSESLEAFRELSDNYISDMTIIFDDMGVIKLNENEKPLGFGTEIGAFVRLDDLDAGYAFKEIDRSIFMNPDKINARLVIPVASYKEITKGYPIDLLLYANNYEEGEELEFFTNIDTAIDVFRSGRRMAKGTTTERGLVETYFANPFGPAQKVEDTDKLIYEYFNKFFETGIKVGQLRTCLGVNGKEKEGPKKAAVKLLEQIKSL
;
A
#
# COMPACT_ATOMS: atom_id res chain seq x y z
N MET A 1 18.26 -16.83 7.44
CA MET A 1 19.28 -15.82 7.06
C MET A 1 19.05 -15.23 5.67
N ALA A 2 18.72 -16.04 4.64
CA ALA A 2 18.46 -15.54 3.27
C ALA A 2 17.29 -14.54 3.14
N HIS A 3 16.21 -14.67 3.94
CA HIS A 3 15.03 -13.78 3.85
C HIS A 3 15.27 -12.35 4.32
N GLY A 4 16.23 -12.12 5.22
CA GLY A 4 16.59 -10.76 5.66
C GLY A 4 17.28 -9.97 4.54
N VAL A 5 18.00 -10.64 3.63
CA VAL A 5 18.61 -9.99 2.45
C VAL A 5 17.53 -9.47 1.50
N THR A 6 16.37 -10.12 1.44
CA THR A 6 15.25 -9.66 0.62
C THR A 6 14.69 -8.31 1.09
N LEU A 7 14.83 -7.97 2.38
CA LEU A 7 14.45 -6.65 2.88
C LEU A 7 15.31 -5.53 2.29
N CYS A 8 16.56 -5.80 1.89
CA CYS A 8 17.44 -4.78 1.28
C CYS A 8 16.94 -4.28 -0.08
N ASN A 9 16.08 -5.04 -0.75
CA ASN A 9 15.42 -4.61 -1.99
C ASN A 9 14.10 -3.88 -1.74
N LEU A 10 13.55 -3.99 -0.53
CA LEU A 10 12.25 -3.46 -0.16
C LEU A 10 12.37 -2.17 0.67
N PHE A 11 13.40 -2.10 1.52
CA PHE A 11 13.72 -0.98 2.39
C PHE A 11 15.14 -0.48 2.09
N GLU A 12 15.32 0.84 2.18
CA GLU A 12 16.62 1.46 1.98
C GLU A 12 17.62 0.98 3.02
N LEU A 13 18.84 0.66 2.58
CA LEU A 13 19.93 0.31 3.47
C LEU A 13 20.46 1.57 4.15
N ALA A 14 20.40 1.58 5.48
CA ALA A 14 20.96 2.66 6.27
C ALA A 14 22.48 2.75 6.10
N LYS A 15 22.97 3.98 5.93
CA LYS A 15 24.38 4.33 6.01
C LYS A 15 24.82 4.42 7.47
N GLU A 16 26.12 4.32 7.69
CA GLU A 16 26.69 4.27 9.05
C GLU A 16 26.31 5.49 9.91
N ASP A 17 26.28 6.68 9.31
CA ASP A 17 25.88 7.93 9.94
C ASP A 17 24.38 8.00 10.28
N GLU A 18 23.56 7.13 9.69
CA GLU A 18 22.13 7.04 9.94
C GLU A 18 21.78 6.20 11.16
N TYR A 19 22.64 5.27 11.59
CA TYR A 19 22.37 4.40 12.75
C TYR A 19 23.39 4.47 13.88
N ARG A 20 24.64 4.89 13.63
CA ARG A 20 25.68 4.90 14.69
C ARG A 20 25.32 5.89 15.79
N GLY A 21 25.16 5.39 17.02
CA GLY A 21 24.84 6.19 18.20
C GLY A 21 23.42 6.74 18.24
N LYS A 22 22.54 6.29 17.34
CA LYS A 22 21.12 6.68 17.28
C LYS A 22 20.25 5.56 17.83
N LYS A 23 19.19 5.95 18.54
CA LYS A 23 18.17 5.03 19.05
C LYS A 23 17.27 4.59 17.88
N PRO A 24 16.98 3.28 17.70
CA PRO A 24 16.01 2.84 16.71
C PRO A 24 14.58 3.18 17.15
N ASP A 25 13.71 3.48 16.19
CA ASP A 25 12.26 3.61 16.42
C ASP A 25 11.59 2.24 16.61
N ILE A 26 12.08 1.22 15.90
CA ILE A 26 11.55 -0.14 15.86
C ILE A 26 12.65 -1.13 16.18
N VAL A 27 12.35 -2.10 17.04
CA VAL A 27 13.16 -3.31 17.20
C VAL A 27 12.27 -4.50 16.88
N TYR A 28 12.67 -5.36 15.95
CA TYR A 28 11.92 -6.56 15.62
C TYR A 28 12.76 -7.81 15.90
N VAL A 29 12.34 -8.59 16.90
CA VAL A 29 12.97 -9.86 17.24
C VAL A 29 12.25 -10.98 16.48
N PHE A 30 12.98 -11.57 15.53
CA PHE A 30 12.40 -12.52 14.58
C PHE A 30 12.92 -13.95 14.76
N GLY A 31 11.99 -14.92 14.85
CA GLY A 31 12.30 -16.35 14.85
C GLY A 31 12.87 -16.84 16.18
N VAL A 32 12.34 -16.33 17.29
CA VAL A 32 12.83 -16.69 18.63
C VAL A 32 12.47 -18.12 18.96
N ARG A 33 13.48 -18.92 19.34
CA ARG A 33 13.26 -20.28 19.85
C ARG A 33 12.92 -20.20 21.32
N ASP A 34 11.64 -20.10 21.62
CA ASP A 34 11.10 -20.15 22.97
C ASP A 34 10.42 -21.50 23.24
N ASN A 35 9.83 -21.65 24.42
CA ASN A 35 9.09 -22.85 24.81
C ASN A 35 7.59 -22.76 24.45
N ASN A 36 7.18 -21.78 23.63
CA ASN A 36 5.78 -21.65 23.25
C ASN A 36 5.46 -22.64 22.13
N GLU A 37 4.45 -23.47 22.34
CA GLU A 37 3.98 -24.43 21.33
C GLU A 37 3.13 -23.76 20.24
N ASP A 38 2.53 -22.60 20.54
CA ASP A 38 1.68 -21.82 19.63
C ASP A 38 2.42 -20.66 18.96
N MET A 39 1.88 -20.20 17.82
CA MET A 39 2.38 -18.99 17.15
C MET A 39 2.20 -17.76 18.03
N GLN A 40 3.31 -17.06 18.27
CA GLN A 40 3.30 -15.75 18.87
C GLN A 40 3.69 -14.73 17.80
N THR A 41 2.77 -13.82 17.48
CA THR A 41 3.02 -12.63 16.66
C THR A 41 2.48 -11.44 17.43
N ILE A 42 3.36 -10.79 18.20
CA ILE A 42 2.97 -9.75 19.16
C ILE A 42 3.85 -8.51 18.99
N PHE A 43 3.33 -7.37 19.46
CA PHE A 43 4.07 -6.12 19.54
C PHE A 43 3.91 -5.50 20.93
N TYR A 44 4.85 -4.63 21.29
CA TYR A 44 4.88 -3.93 22.56
C TYR A 44 5.38 -2.49 22.37
N ASP A 45 4.61 -1.51 22.85
CA ASP A 45 5.01 -0.10 22.89
C ASP A 45 5.82 0.14 24.16
N ASP A 46 7.15 0.03 24.05
CA ASP A 46 8.05 0.35 25.15
C ASP A 46 8.08 1.87 25.33
N LYS A 47 7.24 2.37 26.23
CA LYS A 47 7.14 3.80 26.53
C LYS A 47 8.35 4.37 27.25
N GLU A 48 9.11 3.54 27.97
CA GLU A 48 10.29 3.99 28.71
C GLU A 48 11.42 4.33 27.75
N ASN A 49 11.66 3.45 26.77
CA ASN A 49 12.70 3.65 25.77
C ASN A 49 12.15 4.34 24.49
N ASP A 50 10.84 4.48 24.36
CA ASP A 50 10.15 4.94 23.16
C ASP A 50 10.59 4.14 21.93
N ILE A 51 10.38 2.83 22.01
CA ILE A 51 10.69 1.83 20.98
C ILE A 51 9.45 0.98 20.74
N MET A 52 9.05 0.82 19.47
CA MET A 52 8.03 -0.15 19.10
C MET A 52 8.69 -1.51 18.89
N LEU A 53 8.46 -2.45 19.81
CA LEU A 53 9.04 -3.78 19.78
C LEU A 53 8.10 -4.76 19.08
N GLY A 54 8.59 -5.51 18.10
CA GLY A 54 7.92 -6.67 17.53
C GLY A 54 8.57 -7.97 17.96
N TYR A 55 7.78 -9.02 18.09
CA TYR A 55 8.24 -10.36 18.45
C TYR A 55 7.50 -11.41 17.63
N ILE A 56 8.27 -12.35 17.07
CA ILE A 56 7.73 -13.59 16.52
C ILE A 56 8.59 -14.78 16.94
N ASN A 57 7.94 -15.83 17.47
CA ASN A 57 8.63 -17.07 17.79
C ASN A 57 8.87 -17.92 16.53
N TYR A 58 9.78 -18.87 16.61
CA TYR A 58 10.04 -19.83 15.55
C TYR A 58 8.94 -20.88 15.49
N MET A 59 8.41 -21.16 14.30
CA MET A 59 7.59 -22.33 14.00
C MET A 59 7.87 -22.85 12.59
N GLU A 60 7.64 -24.15 12.38
CA GLU A 60 7.88 -24.79 11.07
C GLU A 60 6.99 -24.22 9.96
N SER A 61 5.81 -23.70 10.29
CA SER A 61 4.84 -23.13 9.35
C SER A 61 5.12 -21.67 8.94
N ILE A 62 6.18 -21.05 9.45
CA ILE A 62 6.48 -19.63 9.20
C ILE A 62 7.03 -19.42 7.79
N ASP A 63 6.29 -18.68 6.97
CA ASP A 63 6.85 -18.07 5.75
C ASP A 63 7.74 -16.88 6.12
N TYR A 64 9.03 -17.17 6.24
CA TYR A 64 10.04 -16.26 6.76
C TYR A 64 10.02 -14.86 6.15
N PHE A 65 9.73 -14.70 4.85
CA PHE A 65 9.73 -13.38 4.24
C PHE A 65 8.46 -12.59 4.54
N GLY A 66 7.29 -13.23 4.38
CA GLY A 66 6.00 -12.57 4.59
C GLY A 66 5.84 -12.03 6.01
N TYR A 67 6.26 -12.80 7.02
CA TYR A 67 6.23 -12.36 8.42
C TYR A 67 7.26 -11.28 8.74
N MET A 68 8.41 -11.25 8.04
CA MET A 68 9.36 -10.15 8.18
C MET A 68 8.78 -8.84 7.65
N LYS A 69 8.26 -8.84 6.41
CA LYS A 69 7.66 -7.65 5.77
C LYS A 69 6.45 -7.15 6.57
N LYS A 70 5.44 -8.00 6.78
CA LYS A 70 4.15 -7.59 7.36
C LYS A 70 4.29 -7.04 8.77
N MET A 71 5.06 -7.70 9.62
CA MET A 71 5.27 -7.20 10.99
C MET A 71 6.05 -5.89 11.00
N THR A 72 7.10 -5.74 10.19
CA THR A 72 7.85 -4.47 10.09
C THR A 72 6.93 -3.31 9.71
N LEU A 73 6.05 -3.54 8.72
CA LEU A 73 5.07 -2.55 8.29
C LEU A 73 3.99 -2.28 9.35
N THR A 74 3.52 -3.31 10.07
CA THR A 74 2.63 -3.13 11.22
C THR A 74 3.27 -2.25 12.29
N LEU A 75 4.51 -2.52 12.70
CA LEU A 75 5.23 -1.73 13.72
C LEU A 75 5.42 -0.28 13.25
N HIS A 76 5.77 -0.08 11.98
CA HIS A 76 5.85 1.25 11.38
C HIS A 76 4.51 1.99 11.45
N ASN A 77 3.41 1.35 11.04
CA ASN A 77 2.09 1.98 11.06
C ASN A 77 1.60 2.29 12.48
N LEU A 78 1.93 1.44 13.47
CA LEU A 78 1.66 1.74 14.88
C LEU A 78 2.37 3.02 15.35
N ILE A 79 3.63 3.24 14.93
CA ILE A 79 4.35 4.48 15.21
C ILE A 79 3.71 5.66 14.47
N MET A 80 3.30 5.49 13.21
CA MET A 80 2.64 6.55 12.45
C MET A 80 1.34 6.99 13.11
N ILE A 81 0.50 6.05 13.54
CA ILE A 81 -0.74 6.32 14.28
C ILE A 81 -0.42 7.05 15.59
N LYS A 82 0.57 6.58 16.37
CA LYS A 82 1.04 7.23 17.61
C LYS A 82 1.50 8.69 17.38
N ARG A 83 2.04 8.98 16.19
CA ARG A 83 2.50 10.32 15.77
C ARG A 83 1.39 11.18 15.17
N GLY A 84 0.17 10.67 15.07
CA GLY A 84 -0.96 11.39 14.48
C GLY A 84 -1.01 11.34 12.95
N TYR A 85 -0.35 10.36 12.33
CA TYR A 85 -0.33 10.21 10.86
C TYR A 85 -1.18 9.04 10.41
N LEU A 86 -1.83 9.19 9.25
CA LEU A 86 -2.77 8.21 8.71
C LEU A 86 -2.06 7.19 7.80
N PRO A 87 -1.91 5.91 8.20
CA PRO A 87 -1.32 4.89 7.35
C PRO A 87 -2.32 4.36 6.33
N ILE A 88 -1.90 4.24 5.07
CA ILE A 88 -2.72 3.77 3.96
C ILE A 88 -2.16 2.47 3.42
N HIS A 89 -3.02 1.49 3.21
CA HIS A 89 -2.72 0.28 2.45
C HIS A 89 -3.33 0.40 1.06
N GLY A 90 -2.47 0.57 0.06
CA GLY A 90 -2.84 1.06 -1.26
C GLY A 90 -1.62 1.37 -2.10
N ALA A 91 -1.87 1.98 -3.25
CA ALA A 91 -0.83 2.48 -4.13
C ALA A 91 -0.97 3.99 -4.34
N MET A 92 0.14 4.70 -4.49
CA MET A 92 0.18 6.09 -4.91
C MET A 92 1.10 6.25 -6.11
N VAL A 93 0.58 6.93 -7.11
CA VAL A 93 1.30 7.25 -8.34
C VAL A 93 1.21 8.73 -8.65
N ASN A 94 2.34 9.31 -9.05
CA ASN A 94 2.41 10.61 -9.70
C ASN A 94 2.41 10.36 -11.21
N ILE A 95 1.54 11.07 -11.91
CA ILE A 95 1.30 10.89 -13.33
C ILE A 95 1.49 12.23 -14.02
N ILE A 96 2.37 12.27 -15.01
CA ILE A 96 2.55 13.41 -15.88
C ILE A 96 2.05 13.02 -17.27
N THR A 97 1.06 13.75 -17.77
CA THR A 97 0.52 13.55 -19.12
C THR A 97 1.41 14.21 -20.16
N LYS A 98 1.32 13.77 -21.43
CA LYS A 98 2.04 14.41 -22.55
C LYS A 98 1.70 15.89 -22.75
N ASN A 99 0.59 16.36 -22.18
CA ASN A 99 0.19 17.77 -22.17
C ASN A 99 0.69 18.51 -20.92
N ASN A 100 1.66 17.95 -20.19
CA ASN A 100 2.25 18.48 -18.95
C ASN A 100 1.27 18.73 -17.80
N LYS A 101 0.11 18.06 -17.80
CA LYS A 101 -0.73 17.99 -16.60
C LYS A 101 -0.16 16.94 -15.65
N GLU A 102 -0.09 17.29 -14.38
CA GLU A 102 0.40 16.44 -13.30
C GLU A 102 -0.76 16.08 -12.36
N ALA A 103 -0.83 14.82 -11.94
CA ALA A 103 -1.81 14.36 -10.97
C ALA A 103 -1.22 13.29 -10.05
N ASN A 104 -1.52 13.41 -8.76
CA ASN A 104 -1.12 12.48 -7.72
C ASN A 104 -2.35 11.71 -7.23
N VAL A 105 -2.35 10.41 -7.49
CA VAL A 105 -3.51 9.55 -7.23
C VAL A 105 -3.14 8.51 -6.19
N VAL A 106 -3.94 8.44 -5.12
CA VAL A 106 -3.90 7.37 -4.13
C VAL A 106 -5.07 6.42 -4.40
N ILE A 107 -4.79 5.14 -4.61
CA ILE A 107 -5.79 4.07 -4.74
C ILE A 107 -5.65 3.14 -3.54
N MET A 108 -6.61 3.20 -2.63
CA MET A 108 -6.66 2.42 -1.41
C MET A 108 -7.47 1.14 -1.61
N GLY A 109 -7.06 0.05 -0.97
CA GLY A 109 -7.79 -1.21 -1.01
C GLY A 109 -6.93 -2.36 -0.54
N ASP A 110 -7.54 -3.46 -0.14
CA ASP A 110 -6.81 -4.65 0.30
C ASP A 110 -6.31 -5.47 -0.92
N SER A 111 -5.54 -6.53 -0.69
CA SER A 111 -5.01 -7.40 -1.74
C SER A 111 -6.15 -8.03 -2.56
N GLY A 112 -6.02 -8.02 -3.89
CA GLY A 112 -7.06 -8.50 -4.80
C GLY A 112 -8.25 -7.55 -4.99
N ALA A 113 -8.17 -6.29 -4.54
CA ALA A 113 -9.17 -5.27 -4.84
C ALA A 113 -9.05 -4.68 -6.27
N GLY A 114 -8.03 -5.07 -7.05
CA GLY A 114 -7.82 -4.55 -8.41
C GLY A 114 -6.91 -3.32 -8.49
N LYS A 115 -6.11 -3.02 -7.45
CA LYS A 115 -5.19 -1.87 -7.43
C LYS A 115 -4.09 -2.00 -8.48
N SER A 116 -3.32 -3.07 -8.41
CA SER A 116 -2.20 -3.34 -9.30
C SER A 116 -2.69 -3.57 -10.74
N GLU A 117 -3.81 -4.28 -10.92
CA GLU A 117 -4.42 -4.50 -12.24
C GLU A 117 -4.92 -3.20 -12.88
N SER A 118 -5.47 -2.27 -12.08
CA SER A 118 -5.87 -0.95 -12.58
C SER A 118 -4.65 -0.11 -12.95
N LEU A 119 -3.58 -0.14 -12.15
CA LEU A 119 -2.33 0.55 -12.46
C LEU A 119 -1.62 -0.02 -13.69
N GLU A 120 -1.65 -1.34 -13.87
CA GLU A 120 -1.09 -2.02 -15.04
C GLU A 120 -1.89 -1.70 -16.30
N ALA A 121 -3.23 -1.83 -16.24
CA ALA A 121 -4.09 -1.41 -17.35
C ALA A 121 -3.88 0.08 -17.69
N PHE A 122 -3.65 0.91 -16.67
CA PHE A 122 -3.32 2.32 -16.85
C PHE A 122 -1.95 2.53 -17.52
N ARG A 123 -0.94 1.70 -17.22
CA ARG A 123 0.37 1.67 -17.90
C ARG A 123 0.26 1.22 -19.36
N GLU A 124 -0.55 0.23 -19.68
CA GLU A 124 -0.78 -0.16 -21.08
C GLU A 124 -1.43 0.97 -21.89
N LEU A 125 -2.34 1.73 -21.26
CA LEU A 125 -2.97 2.90 -21.86
C LEU A 125 -2.02 4.11 -21.96
N SER A 126 -0.86 4.06 -21.28
CA SER A 126 0.05 5.18 -21.06
C SER A 126 0.88 5.56 -22.29
N ASP A 127 1.24 4.59 -23.16
CA ASP A 127 2.12 4.81 -24.33
C ASP A 127 1.66 5.97 -25.22
N ASN A 128 0.35 6.20 -25.29
CA ASN A 128 -0.22 7.25 -26.11
C ASN A 128 -0.39 8.60 -25.39
N TYR A 129 -0.51 8.63 -24.05
CA TYR A 129 -1.03 9.79 -23.33
C TYR A 129 -0.19 10.28 -22.13
N ILE A 130 0.68 9.44 -21.59
CA ILE A 130 1.48 9.72 -20.40
C ILE A 130 2.92 9.94 -20.85
N SER A 131 3.55 10.98 -20.30
CA SER A 131 4.98 11.25 -20.50
C SER A 131 5.81 10.60 -19.40
N ASP A 132 5.31 10.60 -18.16
CA ASP A 132 6.00 10.00 -17.02
C ASP A 132 5.02 9.46 -15.97
N MET A 133 5.42 8.40 -15.27
CA MET A 133 4.68 7.81 -14.17
C MET A 133 5.65 7.35 -13.09
N THR A 134 5.58 7.99 -11.94
CA THR A 134 6.40 7.64 -10.77
C THR A 134 5.53 6.93 -9.73
N ILE A 135 5.94 5.75 -9.27
CA ILE A 135 5.32 5.08 -8.11
C ILE A 135 5.93 5.67 -6.84
N ILE A 136 5.09 6.18 -5.94
CA ILE A 136 5.50 6.64 -4.61
C ILE A 136 5.40 5.48 -3.61
N PHE A 137 4.33 4.67 -3.72
CA PHE A 137 4.19 3.39 -3.03
C PHE A 137 3.20 2.48 -3.79
N ASP A 138 3.35 1.16 -3.68
CA ASP A 138 2.47 0.16 -4.33
C ASP A 138 1.68 -0.70 -3.32
N ASP A 139 2.11 -0.70 -2.06
CA ASP A 139 1.51 -1.53 -1.00
C ASP A 139 1.18 -0.69 0.23
N MET A 140 2.16 0.04 0.78
CA MET A 140 1.94 0.88 1.96
C MET A 140 2.52 2.29 1.83
N GLY A 141 1.75 3.23 2.37
CA GLY A 141 2.10 4.63 2.45
C GLY A 141 1.58 5.26 3.73
N VAL A 142 1.93 6.52 3.94
CA VAL A 142 1.44 7.34 5.04
C VAL A 142 1.03 8.69 4.50
N ILE A 143 -0.12 9.18 4.94
CA ILE A 143 -0.55 10.55 4.68
C ILE A 143 -0.22 11.41 5.89
N LYS A 144 0.48 12.51 5.65
CA LYS A 144 0.83 13.51 6.68
C LYS A 144 0.31 14.87 6.25
N LEU A 145 -0.13 15.67 7.21
CA LEU A 145 -0.43 17.07 6.96
C LEU A 145 0.90 17.86 6.95
N ASN A 146 1.07 18.75 5.97
CA ASN A 146 2.19 19.70 5.99
C ASN A 146 1.91 20.90 6.91
N GLU A 147 2.85 21.84 6.97
CA GLU A 147 2.73 23.07 7.79
C GLU A 147 1.50 23.93 7.46
N ASN A 148 0.92 23.78 6.27
CA ASN A 148 -0.29 24.46 5.81
C ASN A 148 -1.54 23.57 5.88
N GLU A 149 -1.51 22.50 6.68
CA GLU A 149 -2.57 21.49 6.81
C GLU A 149 -2.96 20.80 5.50
N LYS A 150 -2.09 20.84 4.48
CA LYS A 150 -2.34 20.13 3.22
C LYS A 150 -1.88 18.68 3.32
N PRO A 151 -2.74 17.71 2.97
CA PRO A 151 -2.37 16.31 2.94
C PRO A 151 -1.31 15.98 1.89
N LEU A 152 -0.24 15.32 2.32
CA LEU A 152 0.84 14.82 1.49
C LEU A 152 1.00 13.31 1.68
N GLY A 153 1.20 12.57 0.59
CA GLY A 153 1.50 11.14 0.60
C GLY A 153 3.00 10.85 0.61
N PHE A 154 3.39 9.86 1.40
CA PHE A 154 4.75 9.36 1.54
C PHE A 154 4.75 7.83 1.41
N GLY A 155 5.73 7.27 0.71
CA GLY A 155 5.90 5.81 0.64
C GLY A 155 6.67 5.26 1.83
N THR A 156 6.48 3.97 2.10
CA THR A 156 7.20 3.25 3.17
C THR A 156 8.27 2.29 2.66
N GLU A 157 8.20 1.93 1.38
CA GLU A 157 9.04 0.92 0.73
C GLU A 157 9.66 1.49 -0.54
N ILE A 158 10.93 1.18 -0.79
CA ILE A 158 11.64 1.56 -2.03
C ILE A 158 11.47 0.50 -3.13
N GLY A 159 11.03 -0.70 -2.75
CA GLY A 159 10.78 -1.81 -3.66
C GLY A 159 9.33 -2.23 -3.76
N ALA A 160 9.02 -3.03 -4.77
CA ALA A 160 7.72 -3.65 -4.95
C ALA A 160 7.82 -5.17 -4.78
N PHE A 161 6.76 -5.77 -4.21
CA PHE A 161 6.61 -7.21 -4.05
C PHE A 161 5.50 -7.72 -4.97
N VAL A 162 5.87 -8.06 -6.21
CA VAL A 162 4.92 -8.32 -7.29
C VAL A 162 4.88 -9.81 -7.67
N ARG A 163 3.79 -10.24 -8.31
CA ARG A 163 3.76 -11.57 -8.95
C ARG A 163 4.61 -11.53 -10.20
N LEU A 164 5.29 -12.64 -10.48
CA LEU A 164 6.07 -12.75 -11.71
C LEU A 164 5.18 -12.74 -12.96
N ASP A 165 3.96 -13.27 -12.86
CA ASP A 165 2.99 -13.32 -13.97
C ASP A 165 2.37 -11.95 -14.30
N ASP A 166 2.46 -10.96 -13.39
CA ASP A 166 1.93 -9.61 -13.55
C ASP A 166 2.97 -8.62 -14.12
N LEU A 167 4.14 -9.12 -14.52
CA LEU A 167 5.24 -8.29 -15.03
C LEU A 167 5.46 -8.52 -16.51
N ASP A 168 5.64 -7.41 -17.25
CA ASP A 168 6.23 -7.49 -18.58
C ASP A 168 7.60 -8.15 -18.48
N ALA A 169 7.81 -9.20 -19.28
CA ALA A 169 9.03 -9.99 -19.25
C ALA A 169 10.28 -9.10 -19.41
N GLY A 170 10.21 -8.06 -20.25
CA GLY A 170 11.31 -7.13 -20.48
C GLY A 170 11.67 -6.26 -19.26
N TYR A 171 10.74 -5.97 -18.36
CA TYR A 171 11.01 -5.22 -17.14
C TYR A 171 11.76 -6.07 -16.11
N ALA A 172 11.32 -7.32 -15.91
CA ALA A 172 12.00 -8.27 -15.03
C ALA A 172 13.45 -8.57 -15.48
N PHE A 173 13.70 -8.59 -16.80
CA PHE A 173 15.06 -8.78 -17.34
C PHE A 173 15.94 -7.54 -17.22
N LYS A 174 15.39 -6.32 -17.24
CA LYS A 174 16.17 -5.07 -17.10
C LYS A 174 16.76 -4.90 -15.70
N GLU A 175 16.03 -5.31 -14.68
CA GLU A 175 16.42 -5.20 -13.27
C GLU A 175 16.87 -6.54 -12.67
N ILE A 176 17.29 -7.49 -13.52
CA ILE A 176 17.57 -8.88 -13.10
C ILE A 176 18.74 -8.95 -12.11
N ASP A 177 19.72 -8.06 -12.21
CA ASP A 177 20.88 -7.97 -11.33
C ASP A 177 20.51 -7.55 -9.90
N ARG A 178 19.37 -6.87 -9.75
CA ARG A 178 18.82 -6.39 -8.48
C ARG A 178 17.55 -7.13 -8.09
N SER A 179 17.13 -8.14 -8.84
CA SER A 179 15.89 -8.88 -8.61
C SER A 179 16.08 -10.08 -7.68
N ILE A 180 15.18 -10.25 -6.71
CA ILE A 180 15.12 -11.48 -5.90
C ILE A 180 13.87 -12.26 -6.27
N PHE A 181 14.07 -13.43 -6.89
CA PHE A 181 13.02 -14.37 -7.27
C PHE A 181 12.68 -15.28 -6.09
N MET A 182 11.39 -15.46 -5.82
CA MET A 182 10.90 -16.32 -4.77
C MET A 182 9.92 -17.36 -5.33
N ASN A 183 10.20 -18.63 -5.05
CA ASN A 183 9.43 -19.78 -5.55
C ASN A 183 9.13 -19.69 -7.07
N PRO A 184 10.13 -19.44 -7.94
CA PRO A 184 9.91 -19.20 -9.37
C PRO A 184 9.30 -20.40 -10.11
N ASP A 185 9.37 -21.58 -9.50
CA ASP A 185 8.82 -22.86 -9.98
C ASP A 185 7.34 -23.07 -9.60
N LYS A 186 6.74 -22.19 -8.79
CA LYS A 186 5.36 -22.30 -8.31
C LYS A 186 4.44 -21.27 -8.96
N ILE A 187 3.14 -21.55 -9.00
CA ILE A 187 2.08 -20.65 -9.53
C ILE A 187 2.05 -19.29 -8.80
N ASN A 188 2.54 -19.21 -7.56
CA ASN A 188 2.65 -17.96 -6.81
C ASN A 188 4.10 -17.44 -6.79
N ALA A 189 4.80 -17.52 -7.93
CA ALA A 189 6.13 -16.96 -8.10
C ALA A 189 6.09 -15.45 -7.84
N ARG A 190 7.04 -14.96 -7.03
CA ARG A 190 7.13 -13.55 -6.64
C ARG A 190 8.49 -12.97 -6.99
N LEU A 191 8.49 -11.67 -7.24
CA LEU A 191 9.68 -10.87 -7.52
C LEU A 191 9.76 -9.70 -6.55
N VAL A 192 10.96 -9.47 -5.99
CA VAL A 192 11.25 -8.27 -5.19
C VAL A 192 12.28 -7.43 -5.94
N ILE A 193 11.86 -6.23 -6.33
CA ILE A 193 12.66 -5.29 -7.12
C ILE A 193 12.56 -3.87 -6.56
N PRO A 194 13.66 -3.09 -6.54
CA PRO A 194 13.58 -1.66 -6.32
C PRO A 194 12.73 -0.98 -7.40
N VAL A 195 11.81 -0.11 -7.01
CA VAL A 195 10.93 0.64 -7.95
C VAL A 195 10.99 2.15 -7.77
N ALA A 196 11.49 2.62 -6.62
CA ALA A 196 11.67 4.02 -6.30
C ALA A 196 12.93 4.22 -5.45
N SER A 197 13.45 5.45 -5.40
CA SER A 197 14.54 5.78 -4.47
C SER A 197 13.99 6.23 -3.11
N TYR A 198 14.76 6.08 -2.04
CA TYR A 198 14.37 6.60 -0.71
C TYR A 198 14.02 8.09 -0.74
N LYS A 199 14.76 8.89 -1.52
CA LYS A 199 14.50 10.33 -1.69
C LYS A 199 13.13 10.59 -2.32
N GLU A 200 12.74 9.81 -3.33
CA GLU A 200 11.44 9.97 -3.97
C GLU A 200 10.33 9.63 -2.97
N ILE A 201 10.36 8.46 -2.33
CA ILE A 201 9.26 8.04 -1.44
C ILE A 201 9.09 8.91 -0.19
N THR A 202 10.16 9.60 0.25
CA THR A 202 10.14 10.48 1.44
C THR A 202 9.91 11.96 1.14
N LYS A 203 9.87 12.37 -0.13
CA LYS A 203 9.71 13.78 -0.54
C LYS A 203 8.39 14.42 -0.09
N GLY A 204 7.31 13.63 -0.05
CA GLY A 204 5.95 14.10 0.20
C GLY A 204 5.32 14.69 -1.05
N TYR A 205 4.28 14.02 -1.57
CA TYR A 205 3.55 14.45 -2.77
C TYR A 205 2.17 14.96 -2.38
N PRO A 206 1.71 16.11 -2.91
CA PRO A 206 0.32 16.52 -2.72
C PRO A 206 -0.62 15.43 -3.24
N ILE A 207 -1.80 15.30 -2.67
CA ILE A 207 -2.78 14.31 -3.10
C ILE A 207 -3.88 15.04 -3.85
N ASP A 208 -4.13 14.66 -5.10
CA ASP A 208 -5.19 15.25 -5.91
C ASP A 208 -6.46 14.37 -5.89
N LEU A 209 -6.26 13.05 -5.89
CA LEU A 209 -7.33 12.04 -5.84
C LEU A 209 -7.04 11.00 -4.76
N LEU A 210 -8.06 10.71 -3.94
CA LEU A 210 -8.06 9.59 -3.00
C LEU A 210 -9.22 8.65 -3.35
N LEU A 211 -8.90 7.46 -3.85
CA LEU A 211 -9.86 6.54 -4.43
C LEU A 211 -9.88 5.20 -3.69
N TYR A 212 -11.07 4.71 -3.37
CA TYR A 212 -11.27 3.36 -2.85
C TYR A 212 -11.43 2.36 -4.01
N ALA A 213 -10.65 1.29 -4.04
CA ALA A 213 -10.76 0.22 -5.03
C ALA A 213 -11.94 -0.70 -4.70
N ASN A 214 -13.07 -0.50 -5.38
CA ASN A 214 -14.28 -1.28 -5.20
C ASN A 214 -14.37 -2.40 -6.23
N ASN A 215 -14.15 -3.64 -5.79
CA ASN A 215 -14.15 -4.80 -6.68
C ASN A 215 -15.45 -5.62 -6.65
N TYR A 216 -16.43 -5.26 -5.84
CA TYR A 216 -17.54 -6.16 -5.48
C TYR A 216 -18.91 -5.74 -6.02
N GLU A 217 -19.05 -4.51 -6.52
CA GLU A 217 -20.30 -4.01 -7.10
C GLU A 217 -20.08 -3.36 -8.47
N GLU A 218 -21.16 -3.26 -9.23
CA GLU A 218 -21.21 -2.51 -10.49
C GLU A 218 -21.76 -1.09 -10.25
N GLY A 219 -21.44 -0.17 -11.15
CA GLY A 219 -21.89 1.22 -11.10
C GLY A 219 -21.05 2.09 -12.02
N GLU A 220 -21.08 3.40 -11.81
CA GLU A 220 -20.14 4.31 -12.47
C GLU A 220 -18.70 3.94 -12.11
N GLU A 221 -17.83 3.84 -13.12
CA GLU A 221 -16.45 3.36 -12.95
C GLU A 221 -15.65 4.22 -11.97
N LEU A 222 -15.91 5.52 -11.94
CA LEU A 222 -15.30 6.48 -11.03
C LEU A 222 -16.39 7.39 -10.46
N GLU A 223 -16.63 7.28 -9.17
CA GLU A 223 -17.64 8.06 -8.47
C GLU A 223 -16.95 8.88 -7.36
N PHE A 224 -17.24 10.18 -7.28
CA PHE A 224 -16.77 11.03 -6.20
C PHE A 224 -17.84 11.20 -5.12
N PHE A 225 -17.42 11.08 -3.87
CA PHE A 225 -18.31 11.27 -2.73
C PHE A 225 -18.55 12.76 -2.51
N THR A 226 -19.83 13.11 -2.32
CA THR A 226 -20.25 14.48 -1.97
C THR A 226 -20.47 14.67 -0.47
N ASN A 227 -20.50 13.57 0.28
CA ASN A 227 -20.71 13.53 1.72
C ASN A 227 -19.54 12.80 2.40
N ILE A 228 -18.97 13.45 3.43
CA ILE A 228 -17.80 12.96 4.16
C ILE A 228 -18.12 11.66 4.90
N ASP A 229 -19.27 11.56 5.56
CA ASP A 229 -19.65 10.36 6.32
C ASP A 229 -19.77 9.13 5.42
N THR A 230 -20.36 9.29 4.22
CA THR A 230 -20.45 8.22 3.22
C THR A 230 -19.07 7.78 2.74
N ALA A 231 -18.15 8.72 2.52
CA ALA A 231 -16.77 8.39 2.16
C ALA A 231 -16.09 7.62 3.31
N ILE A 232 -16.21 8.10 4.55
CA ILE A 232 -15.64 7.44 5.72
C ILE A 232 -16.20 6.02 5.86
N ASP A 233 -17.51 5.82 5.73
CA ASP A 233 -18.14 4.51 5.85
C ASP A 233 -17.58 3.49 4.85
N VAL A 234 -17.44 3.90 3.57
CA VAL A 234 -16.87 3.03 2.52
C VAL A 234 -15.43 2.66 2.85
N PHE A 235 -14.57 3.66 3.09
CA PHE A 235 -13.15 3.42 3.34
C PHE A 235 -12.92 2.65 4.64
N ARG A 236 -13.64 2.99 5.72
CA ARG A 236 -13.52 2.38 7.05
C ARG A 236 -14.00 0.93 7.07
N SER A 237 -15.05 0.58 6.32
CA SER A 237 -15.52 -0.81 6.20
C SER A 237 -14.51 -1.71 5.49
N GLY A 238 -13.72 -1.14 4.57
CA GLY A 238 -12.74 -1.86 3.76
C GLY A 238 -13.29 -3.12 3.08
N ARG A 239 -14.51 -3.02 2.55
CA ARG A 239 -15.20 -4.11 1.85
C ARG A 239 -14.49 -4.53 0.57
N ARG A 240 -14.32 -5.84 0.36
CA ARG A 240 -13.90 -6.42 -0.91
C ARG A 240 -14.46 -7.80 -1.16
N MET A 241 -14.60 -8.19 -2.41
CA MET A 241 -14.81 -9.57 -2.81
C MET A 241 -13.47 -10.32 -2.75
N ALA A 242 -13.38 -11.39 -1.96
CA ALA A 242 -12.20 -12.25 -1.89
C ALA A 242 -12.14 -13.19 -3.11
N LYS A 243 -11.06 -13.09 -3.88
CA LYS A 243 -10.81 -13.90 -5.11
C LYS A 243 -9.98 -15.18 -4.85
N GLY A 244 -9.96 -15.67 -3.61
CA GLY A 244 -9.24 -16.91 -3.27
C GLY A 244 -7.72 -16.77 -3.25
N THR A 245 -7.18 -15.55 -3.18
CA THR A 245 -5.77 -15.27 -2.88
C THR A 245 -5.44 -15.47 -1.38
N THR A 246 -6.47 -15.57 -0.54
CA THR A 246 -6.43 -15.88 0.90
C THR A 246 -7.43 -17.00 1.21
N THR A 247 -7.49 -17.45 2.47
CA THR A 247 -8.48 -18.45 2.96
C THR A 247 -9.94 -17.96 2.93
N GLU A 248 -10.16 -16.68 2.61
CA GLU A 248 -11.45 -16.02 2.64
C GLU A 248 -12.26 -16.23 1.33
N ARG A 249 -13.58 -16.35 1.46
CA ARG A 249 -14.51 -16.50 0.32
C ARG A 249 -15.67 -15.54 0.46
N GLY A 250 -16.08 -14.93 -0.66
CA GLY A 250 -17.22 -14.01 -0.71
C GLY A 250 -16.83 -12.57 -0.36
N LEU A 251 -17.84 -11.77 0.00
CA LEU A 251 -17.64 -10.39 0.43
C LEU A 251 -17.09 -10.38 1.86
N VAL A 252 -15.94 -9.74 2.05
CA VAL A 252 -15.25 -9.61 3.33
C VAL A 252 -14.98 -8.15 3.68
N GLU A 253 -14.78 -7.90 4.96
CA GLU A 253 -14.50 -6.58 5.53
C GLU A 253 -13.18 -6.62 6.28
N THR A 254 -12.26 -5.75 5.89
CA THR A 254 -11.01 -5.50 6.62
C THR A 254 -11.06 -4.06 7.09
N TYR A 255 -10.97 -3.81 8.40
CA TYR A 255 -11.04 -2.44 8.94
C TYR A 255 -10.05 -1.51 8.20
N PHE A 256 -10.59 -0.43 7.65
CA PHE A 256 -9.87 0.56 6.85
C PHE A 256 -9.01 -0.07 5.74
N ALA A 257 -9.45 -1.19 5.16
CA ALA A 257 -8.71 -2.00 4.18
C ALA A 257 -7.23 -2.26 4.52
N ASN A 258 -6.84 -2.13 5.80
CA ASN A 258 -5.46 -2.11 6.25
C ASN A 258 -5.33 -2.98 7.51
N PRO A 259 -4.96 -4.26 7.35
CA PRO A 259 -4.80 -5.16 8.48
C PRO A 259 -3.51 -4.91 9.29
N PHE A 260 -2.69 -3.91 8.91
CA PHE A 260 -1.34 -3.67 9.44
C PHE A 260 -1.24 -2.33 10.18
N GLY A 261 -1.54 -2.31 11.46
CA GLY A 261 -1.56 -1.12 12.31
C GLY A 261 -3.00 -0.66 12.61
N PRO A 262 -3.75 -0.12 11.61
CA PRO A 262 -5.13 0.33 11.80
C PRO A 262 -6.04 -0.70 12.49
N ALA A 263 -6.04 -1.95 12.01
CA ALA A 263 -6.84 -3.02 12.60
C ALA A 263 -6.45 -3.34 14.07
N GLN A 264 -5.21 -3.06 14.49
CA GLN A 264 -4.76 -3.25 15.88
C GLN A 264 -4.99 -2.00 16.74
N LYS A 265 -5.28 -0.84 16.15
CA LYS A 265 -5.46 0.47 16.82
C LYS A 265 -6.70 1.21 16.31
N VAL A 266 -7.85 0.54 16.32
CA VAL A 266 -9.12 1.05 15.77
C VAL A 266 -9.52 2.39 16.37
N GLU A 267 -9.49 2.54 17.70
CA GLU A 267 -9.94 3.78 18.36
C GLU A 267 -9.08 5.00 18.01
N ASP A 268 -7.76 4.82 17.94
CA ASP A 268 -6.83 5.89 17.57
C ASP A 268 -6.91 6.18 16.08
N THR A 269 -7.08 5.14 15.26
CA THR A 269 -7.20 5.28 13.80
C THR A 269 -8.51 5.94 13.39
N ASP A 270 -9.63 5.66 14.08
CA ASP A 270 -10.91 6.30 13.80
C ASP A 270 -10.80 7.82 13.94
N LYS A 271 -10.13 8.32 15.00
CA LYS A 271 -9.89 9.76 15.18
C LYS A 271 -9.13 10.35 13.98
N LEU A 272 -8.09 9.66 13.52
CA LEU A 272 -7.30 10.07 12.36
C LEU A 272 -8.11 10.02 11.07
N ILE A 273 -8.95 9.00 10.86
CA ILE A 273 -9.82 8.91 9.69
C ILE A 273 -10.74 10.13 9.63
N TYR A 274 -11.43 10.47 10.72
CA TYR A 274 -12.29 11.65 10.74
C TYR A 274 -11.51 12.95 10.52
N GLU A 275 -10.36 13.14 11.19
CA GLU A 275 -9.53 14.33 11.03
C GLU A 275 -9.07 14.51 9.57
N TYR A 276 -8.48 13.46 8.99
CA TYR A 276 -7.91 13.52 7.65
C TYR A 276 -8.97 13.61 6.56
N PHE A 277 -10.10 12.91 6.70
CA PHE A 277 -11.19 13.03 5.73
C PHE A 277 -11.80 14.42 5.72
N ASN A 278 -11.95 15.08 6.87
CA ASN A 278 -12.32 16.49 6.90
C ASN A 278 -11.30 17.35 6.13
N LYS A 279 -9.99 17.14 6.36
CA LYS A 279 -8.94 17.86 5.64
C LYS A 279 -8.93 17.58 4.13
N PHE A 280 -9.24 16.36 3.70
CA PHE A 280 -9.34 16.03 2.27
C PHE A 280 -10.40 16.89 1.58
N PHE A 281 -11.60 16.98 2.17
CA PHE A 281 -12.69 17.76 1.61
C PHE A 281 -12.43 19.27 1.73
N GLU A 282 -11.88 19.75 2.85
CA GLU A 282 -11.51 21.17 3.05
C GLU A 282 -10.47 21.65 2.03
N THR A 283 -9.51 20.80 1.68
CA THR A 283 -8.41 21.14 0.76
C THR A 283 -8.74 20.87 -0.72
N GLY A 284 -9.95 20.37 -1.01
CA GLY A 284 -10.42 20.13 -2.38
C GLY A 284 -9.91 18.84 -3.02
N ILE A 285 -9.38 17.91 -2.22
CA ILE A 285 -9.00 16.57 -2.70
C ILE A 285 -10.25 15.84 -3.13
N LYS A 286 -10.21 15.24 -4.34
CA LYS A 286 -11.34 14.48 -4.85
C LYS A 286 -11.34 13.08 -4.23
N VAL A 287 -12.17 12.90 -3.20
CA VAL A 287 -12.37 11.60 -2.52
C VAL A 287 -13.46 10.82 -3.23
N GLY A 288 -13.19 9.56 -3.58
CA GLY A 288 -14.10 8.76 -4.38
C GLY A 288 -13.84 7.27 -4.31
N GLN A 289 -14.50 6.52 -5.19
CA GLN A 289 -14.28 5.10 -5.40
C GLN A 289 -14.10 4.79 -6.88
N LEU A 290 -13.20 3.85 -7.14
CA LEU A 290 -12.89 3.30 -8.44
C LEU A 290 -13.46 1.89 -8.49
N ARG A 291 -14.52 1.67 -9.28
CA ARG A 291 -15.18 0.38 -9.41
C ARG A 291 -14.40 -0.53 -10.36
N THR A 292 -13.40 -1.21 -9.82
CA THR A 292 -12.58 -2.17 -10.56
C THR A 292 -13.40 -3.38 -11.00
N CYS A 293 -14.51 -3.70 -10.32
CA CYS A 293 -15.36 -4.86 -10.60
C CYS A 293 -14.60 -6.19 -10.69
N LEU A 294 -13.36 -6.28 -10.18
CA LEU A 294 -12.50 -7.45 -10.34
C LEU A 294 -13.16 -8.70 -9.74
N GLY A 295 -13.88 -8.51 -8.63
CA GLY A 295 -14.68 -9.50 -7.90
C GLY A 295 -15.96 -9.94 -8.59
N VAL A 296 -16.44 -9.20 -9.59
CA VAL A 296 -17.70 -9.46 -10.30
C VAL A 296 -17.44 -10.48 -11.42
N ASN A 297 -18.26 -11.53 -11.47
CA ASN A 297 -18.11 -12.62 -12.43
C ASN A 297 -18.24 -12.11 -13.87
N GLY A 298 -17.24 -12.40 -14.71
CA GLY A 298 -17.18 -11.99 -16.10
C GLY A 298 -16.58 -10.61 -16.34
N LYS A 299 -16.20 -9.87 -15.29
CA LYS A 299 -15.59 -8.53 -15.37
C LYS A 299 -14.14 -8.48 -14.91
N GLU A 300 -13.50 -9.63 -14.69
CA GLU A 300 -12.14 -9.75 -14.16
C GLU A 300 -11.10 -8.96 -14.96
N LYS A 301 -11.27 -8.88 -16.29
CA LYS A 301 -10.35 -8.15 -17.17
C LYS A 301 -10.92 -6.81 -17.61
N GLU A 302 -12.20 -6.78 -17.97
CA GLU A 302 -12.84 -5.58 -18.51
C GLU A 302 -13.06 -4.50 -17.44
N GLY A 303 -13.36 -4.88 -16.20
CA GLY A 303 -13.60 -3.97 -15.08
C GLY A 303 -12.40 -3.07 -14.77
N PRO A 304 -11.22 -3.63 -14.41
CA PRO A 304 -10.02 -2.82 -14.13
C PRO A 304 -9.61 -1.95 -15.33
N LYS A 305 -9.80 -2.45 -16.55
CA LYS A 305 -9.52 -1.68 -17.77
C LYS A 305 -10.42 -0.46 -17.92
N LYS A 306 -11.73 -0.61 -17.72
CA LYS A 306 -12.69 0.51 -17.78
C LYS A 306 -12.41 1.54 -16.68
N ALA A 307 -12.14 1.06 -15.46
CA ALA A 307 -11.70 1.88 -14.35
C ALA A 307 -10.46 2.72 -14.69
N ALA A 308 -9.42 2.09 -15.25
CA ALA A 308 -8.21 2.77 -15.68
C ALA A 308 -8.46 3.83 -16.77
N VAL A 309 -9.30 3.53 -17.77
CA VAL A 309 -9.70 4.51 -18.80
C VAL A 309 -10.39 5.70 -18.16
N LYS A 310 -11.33 5.48 -17.23
CA LYS A 310 -12.08 6.56 -16.59
C LYS A 310 -11.20 7.44 -15.71
N LEU A 311 -10.26 6.82 -14.99
CA LEU A 311 -9.25 7.55 -14.22
C LEU A 311 -8.38 8.43 -15.13
N LEU A 312 -7.97 7.92 -16.30
CA LEU A 312 -7.20 8.70 -17.28
C LEU A 312 -7.98 9.89 -17.83
N GLU A 313 -9.28 9.71 -18.14
CA GLU A 313 -10.16 10.82 -18.54
C GLU A 313 -10.22 11.90 -17.46
N GLN A 314 -10.33 11.51 -16.19
CA GLN A 314 -10.37 12.44 -15.09
C GLN A 314 -9.06 13.20 -14.91
N ILE A 315 -7.91 12.52 -15.03
CA ILE A 315 -6.60 13.18 -14.93
C ILE A 315 -6.43 14.20 -16.06
N LYS A 316 -6.94 13.90 -17.26
CA LYS A 316 -6.94 14.84 -18.39
C LYS A 316 -7.82 16.07 -18.15
N SER A 317 -8.81 15.99 -17.26
CA SER A 317 -9.76 17.08 -16.99
C SER A 317 -9.35 18.00 -15.84
N LEU A 318 -8.38 17.61 -15.00
CA LEU A 318 -7.75 18.46 -13.98
C LEU A 318 -7.08 19.70 -14.60
#